data_AF-M3D2K4-F1
#
_entry.id   AF-M3D2K4-F1
#
_cell.length_a   1.000
_cell.length_b   1.000
_cell.length_c   1.000
_cell.angle_alpha   90.00
_cell.angle_beta   90.00
_cell.angle_gamma   90.00
#
_symmetry.space_group_name_H-M   'P 1'
#
loop_
_entity.id
_entity.type
_entity.pdbx_description
1 polymer ?
#
loop_
_entity_poly.entity_id
_entity_poly.type
_entity_poly.pdbx_seq_one_letter_code
_entity_poly.pdbx_strand_id
1 'polypeptide(L)'
;MNAPAPLPTADSLRAALGGMLDGVPARQAAQAVERLIAHYRGATPTDAPILRDRADVAAYAAYRMPATFEAVHAALRAFADAVTGWVPGSHVDVGGGTGAAAWAVSATWDGERPVTVLDWAAPALDLGRELAAGHPALRAARWERARIGASLTLEPADLVTVSYVLNELTAADRAALVDAAAGAAQAVVIVEPGTPDGYARMIEARDRLIAAGFHLAAPCPHSAACPIVPGTDWCHFSARVSRSSLHRQIKGGTLAYEDEKFAYVAATRRPVTPAPARVVRKPQIRKGQVLLDLCETDPALDRATVTKRHGALYRAARDTDWGDPWPPPSVSD
;
A
#
# COMPACT_ATOMS: atom_id res chain seq x y z
N MET A 1 -20.02 -19.29 27.46
CA MET A 1 -18.64 -19.25 26.93
C MET A 1 -18.55 -18.02 26.04
N ASN A 2 -17.93 -16.95 26.52
CA ASN A 2 -17.71 -15.77 25.70
C ASN A 2 -16.59 -16.12 24.72
N ALA A 3 -16.93 -16.27 23.43
CA ALA A 3 -15.91 -16.35 22.39
C ALA A 3 -15.04 -15.08 22.48
N PRO A 4 -13.70 -15.19 22.42
CA PRO A 4 -12.85 -14.02 22.39
C PRO A 4 -13.24 -13.13 21.20
N ALA A 5 -13.22 -11.80 21.42
CA ALA A 5 -13.45 -10.85 20.34
C ALA A 5 -12.46 -11.09 19.19
N PRO A 6 -12.89 -10.95 17.92
CA PRO A 6 -12.00 -11.14 16.79
C PRO A 6 -10.82 -10.15 16.87
N LEU A 7 -9.61 -10.63 16.59
CA LEU A 7 -8.41 -9.82 16.55
C LEU A 7 -8.50 -8.78 15.42
N PRO A 8 -7.89 -7.59 15.56
CA PRO A 8 -7.70 -6.68 14.44
C PRO A 8 -7.09 -7.42 13.24
N THR A 9 -7.49 -7.09 12.01
CA THR A 9 -7.06 -7.82 10.80
C THR A 9 -5.53 -7.90 10.67
N ALA A 10 -4.81 -6.85 11.07
CA ALA A 10 -3.34 -6.84 11.10
C ALA A 10 -2.74 -7.86 12.09
N ASP A 11 -3.39 -8.09 13.24
CA ASP A 11 -3.00 -9.11 14.21
C ASP A 11 -3.35 -10.50 13.71
N SER A 12 -4.55 -10.67 13.13
CA SER A 12 -4.97 -11.92 12.48
C SER A 12 -4.01 -12.34 11.36
N LEU A 13 -3.58 -11.39 10.52
CA LEU A 13 -2.60 -11.64 9.47
C LEU A 13 -1.25 -12.10 10.05
N ARG A 14 -0.75 -11.39 11.07
CA ARG A 14 0.52 -11.74 11.72
C ARG A 14 0.45 -13.10 12.41
N ALA A 15 -0.67 -13.43 13.03
CA ALA A 15 -0.90 -14.74 13.63
C ALA A 15 -0.92 -15.85 12.57
N ALA A 16 -1.62 -15.64 11.45
CA ALA A 16 -1.66 -16.59 10.33
C ALA A 16 -0.27 -16.84 9.73
N LEU A 17 0.50 -15.77 9.49
CA LEU A 17 1.89 -15.86 9.02
C LEU A 17 2.80 -16.57 10.03
N GLY A 18 2.56 -16.36 11.34
CA GLY A 18 3.26 -17.06 12.41
C GLY A 18 3.01 -18.57 12.34
N GLY A 19 1.74 -18.98 12.28
CA GLY A 19 1.36 -20.39 12.20
C GLY A 19 1.91 -21.11 10.96
N MET A 20 2.06 -20.42 9.82
CA MET A 20 2.66 -21.00 8.62
C MET A 20 4.15 -21.34 8.76
N LEU A 21 4.83 -20.67 9.68
CA LEU A 21 6.25 -20.84 9.97
C LEU A 21 6.50 -21.68 11.22
N ASP A 22 5.45 -22.21 11.86
CA ASP A 22 5.59 -23.12 12.99
C ASP A 22 6.43 -24.34 12.57
N GLY A 23 7.49 -24.61 13.36
CA GLY A 23 8.44 -25.68 13.08
C GLY A 23 9.53 -25.35 12.06
N VAL A 24 9.52 -24.17 11.42
CA VAL A 24 10.61 -23.72 10.54
C VAL A 24 11.68 -22.99 11.38
N PRO A 25 12.95 -23.45 11.39
CA PRO A 25 14.01 -22.76 12.11
C PRO A 25 14.21 -21.33 11.59
N ALA A 26 14.26 -20.34 12.49
CA ALA A 26 14.40 -18.93 12.12
C ALA A 26 15.63 -18.64 11.22
N ARG A 27 16.74 -19.37 11.42
CA ARG A 27 17.93 -19.28 10.57
C ARG A 27 17.63 -19.72 9.13
N GLN A 28 16.84 -20.77 8.94
CA GLN A 28 16.46 -21.26 7.62
C GLN A 28 15.54 -20.25 6.91
N ALA A 29 14.57 -19.67 7.64
CA ALA A 29 13.70 -18.62 7.12
C ALA A 29 14.49 -17.34 6.75
N ALA A 30 15.45 -16.92 7.58
CA ALA A 30 16.32 -15.79 7.28
C ALA A 30 17.18 -16.03 6.03
N GLN A 31 17.79 -17.22 5.90
CA GLN A 31 18.58 -17.59 4.72
C GLN A 31 17.73 -17.65 3.45
N ALA A 32 16.48 -18.15 3.53
CA ALA A 32 15.54 -18.11 2.42
C ALA A 32 15.27 -16.68 1.95
N VAL A 33 14.98 -15.79 2.90
CA VAL A 33 14.74 -14.37 2.63
C VAL A 33 15.97 -13.69 2.04
N GLU A 34 17.18 -13.91 2.58
CA GLU A 34 18.42 -13.33 2.04
C GLU A 34 18.66 -13.75 0.58
N ARG A 35 18.46 -15.05 0.27
CA ARG A 35 18.55 -15.55 -1.11
C ARG A 35 17.54 -14.86 -2.02
N LEU A 36 16.29 -14.73 -1.59
CA LEU A 36 15.22 -14.11 -2.37
C LEU A 36 15.48 -12.61 -2.62
N ILE A 37 15.90 -11.86 -1.58
CA ILE A 37 16.21 -10.42 -1.69
C ILE A 37 17.40 -10.17 -2.62
N ALA A 38 18.44 -11.01 -2.56
CA ALA A 38 19.60 -10.87 -3.43
C ALA A 38 19.24 -11.03 -4.91
N HIS A 39 18.25 -11.87 -5.22
CA HIS A 39 17.77 -12.09 -6.58
C HIS A 39 16.80 -10.99 -7.05
N TYR A 40 15.94 -10.45 -6.17
CA TYR A 40 15.06 -9.30 -6.50
C TYR A 40 15.81 -7.97 -6.72
N ARG A 41 17.05 -7.83 -6.23
CA ARG A 41 17.89 -6.63 -6.40
C ARG A 41 18.88 -6.72 -7.56
N GLY A 42 19.02 -7.89 -8.20
CA GLY A 42 19.85 -8.08 -9.39
C GLY A 42 19.03 -7.93 -10.67
N ALA A 43 19.65 -7.44 -11.74
CA ALA A 43 19.12 -7.68 -13.08
C ALA A 43 19.38 -9.16 -13.41
N THR A 44 18.37 -10.02 -13.48
CA THR A 44 18.60 -11.41 -13.88
C THR A 44 17.49 -11.99 -14.76
N PRO A 45 17.84 -12.74 -15.83
CA PRO A 45 16.91 -13.32 -16.79
C PRO A 45 15.99 -14.37 -16.16
N THR A 46 14.78 -14.44 -16.71
CA THR A 46 13.70 -15.39 -16.41
C THR A 46 13.98 -16.76 -17.00
N ASP A 47 14.39 -17.76 -16.21
CA ASP A 47 14.32 -19.19 -16.63
C ASP A 47 14.15 -20.22 -15.49
N ALA A 48 14.09 -19.83 -14.21
CA ALA A 48 13.80 -20.76 -13.09
C ALA A 48 12.85 -20.14 -12.04
N PRO A 49 11.88 -20.90 -11.48
CA PRO A 49 11.02 -20.38 -10.42
C PRO A 49 11.85 -20.01 -9.19
N ILE A 50 11.81 -18.73 -8.81
CA ILE A 50 12.56 -18.16 -7.68
C ILE A 50 12.04 -18.72 -6.35
N LEU A 51 10.75 -19.06 -6.29
CA LEU A 51 10.08 -19.71 -5.16
C LEU A 51 10.05 -21.23 -5.41
N ARG A 52 10.96 -21.97 -4.77
CA ARG A 52 11.17 -23.41 -5.06
C ARG A 52 10.30 -24.33 -4.21
N ASP A 53 9.99 -23.93 -2.98
CA ASP A 53 9.14 -24.70 -2.06
C ASP A 53 8.27 -23.79 -1.17
N ARG A 54 7.28 -24.39 -0.49
CA ARG A 54 6.32 -23.68 0.37
C ARG A 54 7.01 -22.90 1.50
N ALA A 55 8.13 -23.39 2.03
CA ALA A 55 8.81 -22.77 3.16
C ALA A 55 9.49 -21.45 2.75
N ASP A 56 10.11 -21.41 1.57
CA ASP A 56 10.69 -20.18 1.02
C ASP A 56 9.62 -19.10 0.78
N VAL A 57 8.44 -19.48 0.26
CA VAL A 57 7.31 -18.53 0.07
C VAL A 57 6.80 -18.03 1.43
N ALA A 58 6.60 -18.91 2.41
CA ALA A 58 6.12 -18.54 3.73
C ALA A 58 7.09 -17.58 4.45
N ALA A 59 8.40 -17.84 4.35
CA ALA A 59 9.43 -16.98 4.92
C ALA A 59 9.43 -15.59 4.27
N TYR A 60 9.31 -15.53 2.94
CA TYR A 60 9.21 -14.26 2.21
C TYR A 60 7.94 -13.49 2.56
N ALA A 61 6.79 -14.18 2.63
CA ALA A 61 5.52 -13.59 3.02
C ALA A 61 5.62 -12.98 4.43
N ALA A 62 6.17 -13.72 5.41
CA ALA A 62 6.35 -13.19 6.76
C ALA A 62 7.29 -11.97 6.84
N TYR A 63 8.24 -11.86 5.90
CA TYR A 63 9.17 -10.74 5.82
C TYR A 63 8.61 -9.49 5.10
N ARG A 64 7.85 -9.65 4.01
CA ARG A 64 7.33 -8.53 3.20
C ARG A 64 5.85 -8.22 3.44
N MET A 65 5.00 -9.23 3.57
CA MET A 65 3.54 -9.05 3.58
C MET A 65 3.04 -8.07 4.65
N PRO A 66 3.57 -8.05 5.90
CA PRO A 66 3.16 -7.06 6.89
C PRO A 66 3.46 -5.62 6.45
N ALA A 67 4.58 -5.38 5.78
CA ALA A 67 4.95 -4.05 5.28
C ALA A 67 4.05 -3.62 4.12
N THR A 68 3.79 -4.53 3.18
CA THR A 68 2.86 -4.29 2.07
C THR A 68 1.44 -4.02 2.59
N PHE A 69 0.97 -4.79 3.57
CA PHE A 69 -0.32 -4.60 4.22
C PHE A 69 -0.44 -3.19 4.80
N GLU A 70 0.51 -2.73 5.60
CA GLU A 70 0.43 -1.41 6.25
C GLU A 70 0.49 -0.26 5.23
N ALA A 71 1.32 -0.37 4.18
CA ALA A 71 1.40 0.63 3.13
C ALA A 71 0.08 0.73 2.34
N VAL A 72 -0.49 -0.41 1.94
CA VAL A 72 -1.78 -0.44 1.23
C VAL A 72 -2.91 0.01 2.13
N HIS A 73 -2.94 -0.42 3.39
CA HIS A 73 -3.96 -0.02 4.36
C HIS A 73 -3.93 1.49 4.60
N ALA A 74 -2.75 2.11 4.72
CA ALA A 74 -2.62 3.56 4.84
C ALA A 74 -3.18 4.29 3.60
N ALA A 75 -2.88 3.80 2.39
CA ALA A 75 -3.42 4.36 1.14
C ALA A 75 -4.96 4.22 1.05
N LEU A 76 -5.50 3.05 1.44
CA LEU A 76 -6.94 2.77 1.41
C LEU A 76 -7.70 3.58 2.46
N ARG A 77 -7.13 3.81 3.65
CA ARG A 77 -7.72 4.70 4.66
C ARG A 77 -7.82 6.14 4.14
N ALA A 78 -6.73 6.67 3.59
CA ALA A 78 -6.74 8.01 3.02
C ALA A 78 -7.75 8.13 1.86
N PHE A 79 -7.92 7.08 1.08
CA PHE A 79 -8.96 6.99 0.06
C PHE A 79 -10.37 6.98 0.68
N ALA A 80 -10.63 6.14 1.68
CA ALA A 80 -11.93 6.02 2.33
C ALA A 80 -12.36 7.33 3.01
N ASP A 81 -11.41 8.05 3.61
CA ASP A 81 -11.65 9.38 4.19
C ASP A 81 -12.08 10.39 3.12
N ALA A 82 -11.44 10.37 1.95
CA ALA A 82 -11.74 11.27 0.84
C ALA A 82 -13.01 10.90 0.04
N VAL A 83 -13.46 9.65 0.13
CA VAL A 83 -14.66 9.14 -0.56
C VAL A 83 -15.66 8.63 0.48
N THR A 84 -16.08 9.53 1.37
CA THR A 84 -16.88 9.20 2.56
C THR A 84 -18.13 8.41 2.22
N GLY A 85 -18.36 7.32 2.95
CA GLY A 85 -19.53 6.46 2.80
C GLY A 85 -19.47 5.46 1.63
N TRP A 86 -18.40 5.47 0.84
CA TRP A 86 -18.20 4.47 -0.20
C TRP A 86 -17.57 3.18 0.36
N VAL A 87 -18.10 2.05 -0.10
CA VAL A 87 -17.59 0.70 0.18
C VAL A 87 -17.52 -0.05 -1.15
N PRO A 88 -16.41 -0.72 -1.49
CA PRO A 88 -16.34 -1.50 -2.72
C PRO A 88 -17.22 -2.76 -2.63
N GLY A 89 -18.09 -2.96 -3.62
CA GLY A 89 -18.88 -4.18 -3.78
C GLY A 89 -18.09 -5.34 -4.37
N SER A 90 -16.94 -5.09 -5.00
CA SER A 90 -16.01 -6.11 -5.51
C SER A 90 -14.57 -5.60 -5.55
N HIS A 91 -13.60 -6.51 -5.50
CA HIS A 91 -12.17 -6.19 -5.46
C HIS A 91 -11.36 -7.12 -6.37
N VAL A 92 -10.47 -6.54 -7.18
CA VAL A 92 -9.43 -7.24 -7.93
C VAL A 92 -8.05 -6.74 -7.51
N ASP A 93 -7.17 -7.64 -7.11
CA ASP A 93 -5.79 -7.36 -6.71
C ASP A 93 -4.81 -7.89 -7.76
N VAL A 94 -4.20 -6.98 -8.53
CA VAL A 94 -3.31 -7.35 -9.65
C VAL A 94 -1.85 -7.32 -9.21
N GLY A 95 -1.15 -8.44 -9.41
CA GLY A 95 0.16 -8.66 -8.82
C GLY A 95 0.07 -8.86 -7.32
N GLY A 96 -1.04 -9.44 -6.84
CA GLY A 96 -1.35 -9.47 -5.41
C GLY A 96 -0.50 -10.46 -4.60
N GLY A 97 0.23 -11.36 -5.26
CA GLY A 97 1.08 -12.37 -4.63
C GLY A 97 0.33 -13.16 -3.56
N THR A 98 0.72 -12.97 -2.30
CA THR A 98 0.10 -13.63 -1.14
C THR A 98 -1.13 -12.89 -0.60
N GLY A 99 -1.60 -11.84 -1.30
CA GLY A 99 -2.84 -11.11 -1.06
C GLY A 99 -2.77 -10.01 -0.02
N ALA A 100 -1.61 -9.35 0.16
CA ALA A 100 -1.46 -8.29 1.18
C ALA A 100 -2.51 -7.17 1.03
N ALA A 101 -2.82 -6.77 -0.20
CA ALA A 101 -3.82 -5.75 -0.47
C ALA A 101 -5.25 -6.26 -0.20
N ALA A 102 -5.56 -7.53 -0.49
CA ALA A 102 -6.84 -8.14 -0.12
C ALA A 102 -7.10 -8.08 1.40
N TRP A 103 -6.09 -8.37 2.22
CA TRP A 103 -6.16 -8.20 3.67
C TRP A 103 -6.33 -6.74 4.08
N ALA A 104 -5.61 -5.81 3.43
CA ALA A 104 -5.74 -4.38 3.70
C ALA A 104 -7.14 -3.83 3.36
N VAL A 105 -7.75 -4.32 2.27
CA VAL A 105 -9.12 -4.01 1.86
C VAL A 105 -10.13 -4.54 2.87
N SER A 106 -9.97 -5.77 3.38
CA SER A 106 -10.85 -6.31 4.43
C SER A 106 -10.68 -5.60 5.78
N ALA A 107 -9.52 -5.00 6.03
CA ALA A 107 -9.27 -4.19 7.23
C ALA A 107 -9.82 -2.76 7.12
N THR A 108 -9.98 -2.24 5.90
CA THR A 108 -10.48 -0.87 5.66
C THR A 108 -12.00 -0.84 5.62
N TRP A 109 -12.61 -1.87 5.02
CA TRP A 109 -14.06 -1.99 4.93
C TRP A 109 -14.51 -3.35 5.42
N ASP A 110 -15.42 -3.37 6.39
CA ASP A 110 -16.07 -4.57 6.88
C ASP A 110 -17.00 -5.21 5.83
N GLY A 111 -17.31 -6.50 6.02
CA GLY A 111 -18.24 -7.26 5.19
C GLY A 111 -17.59 -8.11 4.11
N GLU A 112 -18.35 -9.07 3.59
CA GLU A 112 -17.93 -9.95 2.50
C GLU A 112 -18.11 -9.27 1.14
N ARG A 113 -17.18 -9.51 0.21
CA ARG A 113 -17.24 -9.06 -1.18
C ARG A 113 -16.52 -10.07 -2.08
N PRO A 114 -16.86 -10.19 -3.37
CA PRO A 114 -16.05 -10.94 -4.31
C PRO A 114 -14.64 -10.34 -4.40
N VAL A 115 -13.64 -11.18 -4.15
CA VAL A 115 -12.21 -10.83 -4.25
C VAL A 115 -11.55 -11.74 -5.27
N THR A 116 -10.81 -11.17 -6.22
CA THR A 116 -9.95 -11.91 -7.14
C THR A 116 -8.50 -11.44 -6.97
N VAL A 117 -7.59 -12.34 -6.66
CA VAL A 117 -6.15 -12.08 -6.63
C VAL A 117 -5.52 -12.68 -7.88
N LEU A 118 -4.86 -11.83 -8.66
CA LEU A 118 -4.17 -12.19 -9.91
C LEU A 118 -2.66 -12.10 -9.70
N ASP A 119 -1.94 -13.18 -9.99
CA ASP A 119 -0.47 -13.17 -9.94
C ASP A 119 0.14 -14.19 -10.91
N TRP A 120 1.40 -14.00 -11.32
CA TRP A 120 2.10 -14.97 -12.16
C TRP A 120 2.69 -16.13 -11.35
N ALA A 121 3.00 -15.90 -10.07
CA ALA A 121 3.67 -16.82 -9.17
C ALA A 121 2.65 -17.74 -8.46
N ALA A 122 2.41 -18.91 -9.05
CA ALA A 122 1.53 -19.93 -8.46
C ALA A 122 1.83 -20.27 -6.98
N PRO A 123 3.11 -20.39 -6.55
CA PRO A 123 3.40 -20.65 -5.13
C PRO A 123 2.93 -19.52 -4.18
N ALA A 124 2.94 -18.27 -4.63
CA ALA A 124 2.45 -17.14 -3.84
C ALA A 124 0.92 -17.16 -3.73
N LEU A 125 0.23 -17.49 -4.82
CA LEU A 125 -1.23 -17.66 -4.84
C LEU A 125 -1.69 -18.80 -3.93
N ASP A 126 -0.99 -19.94 -3.97
CA ASP A 126 -1.31 -21.09 -3.12
C ASP A 126 -1.15 -20.77 -1.64
N LEU A 127 -0.05 -20.10 -1.27
CA LEU A 127 0.15 -19.64 0.11
C LEU A 127 -0.89 -18.59 0.52
N GLY A 128 -1.21 -17.63 -0.36
CA GLY A 128 -2.22 -16.62 -0.10
C GLY A 128 -3.60 -17.23 0.14
N ARG A 129 -3.98 -18.24 -0.65
CA ARG A 129 -5.22 -19.01 -0.45
C ARG A 129 -5.25 -19.70 0.92
N GLU A 130 -4.13 -20.29 1.33
CA GLU A 130 -3.99 -20.92 2.65
C GLU A 130 -4.12 -19.89 3.78
N LEU A 131 -3.48 -18.72 3.66
CA LEU A 131 -3.59 -17.61 4.63
C LEU A 131 -5.03 -17.14 4.77
N ALA A 132 -5.70 -16.92 3.64
CA ALA A 132 -7.05 -16.35 3.59
C ALA A 132 -8.15 -17.32 4.05
N ALA A 133 -7.90 -18.63 4.07
CA ALA A 133 -8.89 -19.66 4.40
C ALA A 133 -9.54 -19.45 5.78
N GLY A 134 -8.78 -18.94 6.75
CA GLY A 134 -9.26 -18.65 8.11
C GLY A 134 -9.97 -17.30 8.27
N HIS A 135 -9.94 -16.42 7.27
CA HIS A 135 -10.50 -15.07 7.36
C HIS A 135 -11.89 -15.00 6.71
N PRO A 136 -12.97 -14.67 7.45
CA PRO A 136 -14.35 -14.74 6.94
C PRO A 136 -14.58 -13.99 5.62
N ALA A 137 -14.01 -12.79 5.49
CA ALA A 137 -14.15 -11.96 4.28
C ALA A 137 -13.31 -12.44 3.09
N LEU A 138 -12.30 -13.29 3.30
CA LEU A 138 -11.34 -13.69 2.27
C LEU A 138 -11.37 -15.20 1.95
N ARG A 139 -12.05 -16.01 2.76
CA ARG A 139 -12.17 -17.48 2.56
C ARG A 139 -12.70 -17.87 1.17
N ALA A 140 -13.51 -17.00 0.56
CA ALA A 140 -14.11 -17.20 -0.76
C ALA A 140 -13.36 -16.45 -1.88
N ALA A 141 -12.20 -15.85 -1.59
CA ALA A 141 -11.39 -15.17 -2.59
C ALA A 141 -10.94 -16.15 -3.67
N ARG A 142 -10.97 -15.70 -4.93
CA ARG A 142 -10.41 -16.42 -6.07
C ARG A 142 -8.94 -16.07 -6.21
N TRP A 143 -8.12 -17.06 -6.49
CA TRP A 143 -6.67 -16.93 -6.63
C TRP A 143 -6.29 -17.52 -7.97
N GLU A 144 -6.01 -16.65 -8.94
CA GLU A 144 -5.93 -17.01 -10.35
C GLU A 144 -4.57 -16.64 -10.92
N ARG A 145 -3.98 -17.57 -11.66
CA ARG A 145 -2.69 -17.34 -12.30
C ARG A 145 -2.90 -16.49 -13.55
N ALA A 146 -2.27 -15.32 -13.60
CA ALA A 146 -2.35 -14.41 -14.72
C ALA A 146 -0.98 -13.83 -15.06
N ARG A 147 -0.69 -13.66 -16.36
CA ARG A 147 0.46 -12.89 -16.81
C ARG A 147 0.05 -11.43 -16.91
N ILE A 148 0.77 -10.57 -16.20
CA ILE A 148 0.58 -9.13 -16.25
C ILE A 148 1.36 -8.59 -17.47
N GLY A 149 0.67 -7.83 -18.33
CA GLY A 149 1.25 -7.23 -19.52
C GLY A 149 0.19 -6.78 -20.52
N ALA A 150 0.60 -6.49 -21.75
CA ALA A 150 -0.27 -5.90 -22.78
C ALA A 150 -1.58 -6.68 -23.10
N SER A 151 -1.62 -7.99 -22.85
CA SER A 151 -2.79 -8.84 -23.08
C SER A 151 -3.69 -9.02 -21.85
N LEU A 152 -3.37 -8.36 -20.73
CA LEU A 152 -4.14 -8.48 -19.51
C LEU A 152 -5.55 -7.90 -19.74
N THR A 153 -6.55 -8.72 -19.46
CA THR A 153 -7.95 -8.30 -19.40
C THR A 153 -8.43 -8.47 -17.98
N LEU A 154 -9.15 -7.47 -17.47
CA LEU A 154 -9.69 -7.47 -16.13
C LEU A 154 -11.21 -7.48 -16.20
N GLU A 155 -11.81 -8.37 -15.43
CA GLU A 155 -13.26 -8.34 -15.19
C GLU A 155 -13.65 -7.03 -14.48
N PRO A 156 -14.84 -6.47 -14.76
CA PRO A 156 -15.30 -5.26 -14.09
C PRO A 156 -15.30 -5.40 -12.57
N ALA A 157 -14.76 -4.41 -11.88
CA ALA A 157 -14.69 -4.38 -10.41
C ALA A 157 -14.95 -2.97 -9.86
N ASP A 158 -15.38 -2.88 -8.60
CA ASP A 158 -15.49 -1.58 -7.94
C ASP A 158 -14.10 -1.03 -7.56
N LEU A 159 -13.23 -1.88 -7.02
CA LEU A 159 -11.86 -1.55 -6.63
C LEU A 159 -10.85 -2.43 -7.35
N VAL A 160 -9.85 -1.80 -7.96
CA VAL A 160 -8.60 -2.47 -8.37
C VAL A 160 -7.45 -1.99 -7.50
N THR A 161 -6.69 -2.92 -6.92
CA THR A 161 -5.40 -2.64 -6.28
C THR A 161 -4.24 -3.14 -7.12
N VAL A 162 -3.15 -2.37 -7.12
CA VAL A 162 -1.88 -2.73 -7.75
C VAL A 162 -0.78 -2.37 -6.75
N SER A 163 -0.09 -3.34 -6.16
CA SER A 163 0.89 -3.05 -5.10
C SER A 163 2.24 -3.73 -5.36
N TYR A 164 3.31 -2.94 -5.44
CA TYR A 164 4.71 -3.40 -5.56
C TYR A 164 4.96 -4.31 -6.78
N VAL A 165 4.25 -4.08 -7.88
CA VAL A 165 4.40 -4.85 -9.11
C VAL A 165 4.82 -3.99 -10.31
N LEU A 166 4.59 -2.67 -10.31
CA LEU A 166 5.00 -1.84 -11.44
C LEU A 166 6.53 -1.82 -11.57
N ASN A 167 7.27 -1.90 -10.47
CA ASN A 167 8.73 -2.02 -10.47
C ASN A 167 9.27 -3.30 -11.13
N GLU A 168 8.42 -4.30 -11.36
CA GLU A 168 8.80 -5.57 -11.99
C GLU A 168 8.52 -5.60 -13.50
N LEU A 169 7.82 -4.58 -14.00
CA LEU A 169 7.29 -4.54 -15.36
C LEU A 169 8.08 -3.60 -16.26
N THR A 170 8.10 -3.93 -17.56
CA THR A 170 8.57 -3.01 -18.60
C THR A 170 7.69 -1.76 -18.65
N ALA A 171 8.18 -0.66 -19.22
CA ALA A 171 7.39 0.57 -19.35
C ALA A 171 6.08 0.36 -20.12
N ALA A 172 6.11 -0.48 -21.16
CA ALA A 172 4.92 -0.82 -21.93
C ALA A 172 3.92 -1.65 -21.13
N ASP A 173 4.39 -2.62 -20.34
CA ASP A 173 3.51 -3.45 -19.51
C ASP A 173 2.93 -2.66 -18.33
N ARG A 174 3.68 -1.73 -17.74
CA ARG A 174 3.16 -0.78 -16.74
C ARG A 174 2.02 0.05 -17.30
N ALA A 175 2.25 0.63 -18.47
CA ALA A 175 1.25 1.42 -19.18
C ALA A 175 -0.03 0.61 -19.42
N ALA A 176 0.11 -0.58 -20.01
CA ALA A 176 -1.03 -1.45 -20.29
C ALA A 176 -1.78 -1.88 -19.03
N LEU A 177 -1.07 -2.18 -17.93
CA LEU A 177 -1.71 -2.54 -16.66
C LEU A 177 -2.53 -1.38 -16.10
N VAL A 178 -1.98 -0.16 -16.07
CA VAL A 178 -2.71 1.02 -15.57
C VAL A 178 -3.94 1.29 -16.44
N ASP A 179 -3.80 1.18 -17.76
CA ASP A 179 -4.91 1.39 -18.70
C ASP A 179 -6.00 0.30 -18.53
N ALA A 180 -5.62 -0.96 -18.32
CA ALA A 180 -6.54 -2.06 -18.04
C ALA A 180 -7.27 -1.87 -16.70
N ALA A 181 -6.57 -1.47 -15.64
CA ALA A 181 -7.16 -1.13 -14.35
C ALA A 181 -8.14 0.04 -14.47
N ALA A 182 -7.77 1.09 -15.20
CA ALA A 182 -8.63 2.25 -15.45
C ALA A 182 -9.89 1.87 -16.24
N GLY A 183 -9.80 0.92 -17.17
CA GLY A 183 -10.93 0.42 -17.96
C GLY A 183 -11.92 -0.44 -17.16
N ALA A 184 -11.43 -1.20 -16.18
CA ALA A 184 -12.24 -2.17 -15.43
C ALA A 184 -12.80 -1.66 -14.11
N ALA A 185 -12.26 -0.56 -13.55
CA ALA A 185 -12.53 -0.17 -12.16
C ALA A 185 -13.30 1.13 -11.95
N GLN A 186 -14.05 1.25 -10.86
CA GLN A 186 -14.57 2.55 -10.38
C GLN A 186 -13.55 3.31 -9.52
N ALA A 187 -12.69 2.58 -8.82
CA ALA A 187 -11.58 3.10 -8.03
C ALA A 187 -10.31 2.27 -8.27
N VAL A 188 -9.17 2.94 -8.36
CA VAL A 188 -7.86 2.30 -8.53
C VAL A 188 -6.92 2.82 -7.44
N VAL A 189 -6.28 1.90 -6.71
CA VAL A 189 -5.26 2.23 -5.71
C VAL A 189 -3.96 1.53 -6.07
N ILE A 190 -2.92 2.33 -6.31
CA ILE A 190 -1.60 1.85 -6.71
C ILE A 190 -0.60 2.22 -5.62
N VAL A 191 0.22 1.26 -5.21
CA VAL A 191 1.27 1.44 -4.19
C VAL A 191 2.61 0.91 -4.72
N GLU A 192 3.67 1.69 -4.56
CA GLU A 192 5.03 1.37 -4.99
C GLU A 192 6.05 1.70 -3.88
N PRO A 193 7.29 1.18 -3.95
CA PRO A 193 8.36 1.62 -3.05
C PRO A 193 8.53 3.13 -3.04
N GLY A 194 8.76 3.71 -1.85
CA GLY A 194 8.96 5.14 -1.64
C GLY A 194 10.35 5.63 -2.06
N THR A 195 10.76 5.29 -3.29
CA THR A 195 12.05 5.63 -3.90
C THR A 195 11.86 6.62 -5.05
N PRO A 196 12.93 7.28 -5.55
CA PRO A 196 12.84 8.13 -6.74
C PRO A 196 12.23 7.42 -7.95
N ASP A 197 12.63 6.17 -8.23
CA ASP A 197 12.09 5.39 -9.35
C ASP A 197 10.62 5.00 -9.13
N GLY A 198 10.25 4.66 -7.88
CA GLY A 198 8.86 4.36 -7.52
C GLY A 198 7.97 5.58 -7.69
N TYR A 199 8.46 6.76 -7.30
CA TYR A 199 7.77 8.02 -7.55
C TYR A 199 7.62 8.33 -9.05
N ALA A 200 8.65 8.12 -9.87
CA ALA A 200 8.55 8.32 -11.31
C ALA A 200 7.43 7.45 -11.92
N ARG A 201 7.39 6.15 -11.58
CA ARG A 201 6.29 5.25 -11.97
C ARG A 201 4.93 5.70 -11.44
N MET A 202 4.90 6.24 -10.22
CA MET A 202 3.66 6.74 -9.61
C MET A 202 3.10 7.96 -10.35
N ILE A 203 3.96 8.89 -10.80
CA ILE A 203 3.54 10.03 -11.62
C ILE A 203 3.03 9.56 -12.99
N GLU A 204 3.71 8.61 -13.64
CA GLU A 204 3.22 8.01 -14.90
C GLU A 204 1.82 7.40 -14.73
N ALA A 205 1.62 6.62 -13.66
CA ALA A 205 0.33 5.97 -13.38
C ALA A 205 -0.77 6.99 -13.03
N ARG A 206 -0.43 7.99 -12.22
CA ARG A 206 -1.30 9.10 -11.84
C ARG A 206 -1.83 9.85 -13.07
N ASP A 207 -0.94 10.24 -13.98
CA ASP A 207 -1.32 11.03 -15.15
C ASP A 207 -2.19 10.22 -16.12
N ARG A 208 -1.95 8.90 -16.24
CA ARG A 208 -2.80 7.98 -17.00
C ARG A 208 -4.20 7.85 -16.41
N LEU A 209 -4.32 7.69 -15.09
CA LEU A 209 -5.63 7.62 -14.42
C LEU A 209 -6.43 8.91 -14.63
N ILE A 210 -5.78 10.08 -14.50
CA ILE A 210 -6.42 11.38 -14.76
C ILE A 210 -6.88 11.48 -16.22
N ALA A 211 -6.03 11.10 -17.18
CA ALA A 211 -6.38 11.08 -18.60
C ALA A 211 -7.56 10.13 -18.90
N ALA A 212 -7.71 9.06 -18.13
CA ALA A 212 -8.83 8.11 -18.19
C ALA A 212 -10.11 8.59 -17.45
N GLY A 213 -10.13 9.85 -16.98
CA GLY A 213 -11.28 10.49 -16.35
C GLY A 213 -11.42 10.25 -14.85
N PHE A 214 -10.36 9.83 -14.17
CA PHE A 214 -10.37 9.70 -12.71
C PHE A 214 -10.03 11.02 -12.02
N HIS A 215 -10.63 11.24 -10.85
CA HIS A 215 -10.20 12.22 -9.87
C HIS A 215 -9.30 11.57 -8.83
N LEU A 216 -8.27 12.28 -8.38
CA LEU A 216 -7.43 11.81 -7.27
C LEU A 216 -8.13 12.04 -5.94
N ALA A 217 -8.30 10.97 -5.16
CA ALA A 217 -8.82 11.02 -3.80
C ALA A 217 -7.67 11.23 -2.78
N ALA A 218 -6.53 10.57 -3.00
CA ALA A 218 -5.34 10.67 -2.17
C ALA A 218 -4.09 10.20 -2.95
N PRO A 219 -2.85 10.52 -2.52
CA PRO A 219 -2.49 11.50 -1.49
C PRO A 219 -2.66 12.94 -1.96
N CYS A 220 -2.55 13.16 -3.28
CA CYS A 220 -2.59 14.48 -3.89
C CYS A 220 -3.95 15.15 -3.61
N PRO A 221 -3.97 16.40 -3.15
CA PRO A 221 -5.20 17.15 -2.94
C PRO A 221 -5.76 17.75 -4.24
N HIS A 222 -5.08 17.54 -5.37
CA HIS A 222 -5.42 18.08 -6.69
C HIS A 222 -5.14 17.05 -7.80
N SER A 223 -5.82 17.23 -8.94
CA SER A 223 -5.59 16.44 -10.17
C SER A 223 -4.78 17.18 -11.26
N ALA A 224 -4.27 18.39 -10.98
CA ALA A 224 -3.35 19.11 -11.88
C ALA A 224 -1.94 18.48 -11.93
N ALA A 225 -0.99 19.01 -12.71
CA ALA A 225 0.39 18.52 -12.72
C ALA A 225 1.02 18.51 -11.30
N CYS A 226 1.83 17.50 -10.98
CA CYS A 226 2.54 17.44 -9.70
C CYS A 226 3.53 18.62 -9.59
N PRO A 227 3.53 19.38 -8.47
CA PRO A 227 4.42 20.54 -8.31
C PRO A 227 5.89 20.16 -8.02
N ILE A 228 6.19 18.88 -7.72
CA ILE A 228 7.58 18.43 -7.58
C ILE A 228 8.22 18.36 -8.97
N VAL A 229 9.30 19.13 -9.16
CA VAL A 229 10.10 19.09 -10.39
C VAL A 229 10.77 17.72 -10.54
N PRO A 230 10.61 17.03 -11.68
CA PRO A 230 11.25 15.74 -11.91
C PRO A 230 12.78 15.79 -11.68
N GLY A 231 13.30 14.83 -10.92
CA GLY A 231 14.73 14.70 -10.63
C GLY A 231 15.26 15.58 -9.50
N THR A 232 14.47 16.51 -8.94
CA THR A 232 14.91 17.33 -7.79
C THR A 232 14.50 16.73 -6.46
N ASP A 233 13.35 16.06 -6.41
CA ASP A 233 12.81 15.40 -5.22
C ASP A 233 11.79 14.31 -5.61
N TRP A 234 11.27 13.57 -4.62
CA TRP A 234 10.20 12.59 -4.81
C TRP A 234 9.18 12.61 -3.67
N CYS A 235 7.89 12.43 -3.99
CA CYS A 235 6.85 12.29 -2.98
C CYS A 235 6.76 10.83 -2.50
N HIS A 236 6.85 10.63 -1.19
CA HIS A 236 6.65 9.33 -0.54
C HIS A 236 6.10 9.54 0.86
N PHE A 237 5.74 8.45 1.52
CA PHE A 237 5.16 8.38 2.87
C PHE A 237 5.80 7.21 3.64
N SER A 238 5.39 7.05 4.89
CA SER A 238 5.92 6.02 5.78
C SER A 238 4.78 5.36 6.55
N ALA A 239 4.71 4.03 6.48
CA ALA A 239 3.80 3.24 7.29
C ALA A 239 4.59 2.49 8.36
N ARG A 240 4.15 2.57 9.61
CA ARG A 240 4.82 1.86 10.71
C ARG A 240 4.35 0.42 10.77
N VAL A 241 5.28 -0.51 10.65
CA VAL A 241 5.05 -1.95 10.69
C VAL A 241 5.50 -2.49 12.05
N SER A 242 4.56 -3.07 12.80
CA SER A 242 4.88 -3.71 14.07
C SER A 242 5.49 -5.11 13.82
N ARG A 243 6.73 -5.30 14.24
CA ARG A 243 7.48 -6.55 14.03
C ARG A 243 7.11 -7.60 15.09
N SER A 244 6.58 -8.74 14.64
CA SER A 244 6.43 -9.93 15.50
C SER A 244 7.81 -10.44 15.96
N SER A 245 7.84 -11.30 16.99
CA SER A 245 9.07 -11.97 17.43
C SER A 245 9.77 -12.69 16.29
N LEU A 246 8.99 -13.41 15.47
CA LEU A 246 9.46 -14.09 14.28
C LEU A 246 10.00 -13.13 13.21
N HIS A 247 9.30 -12.02 12.96
CA HIS A 247 9.76 -11.01 12.01
C HIS A 247 11.09 -10.37 12.45
N ARG A 248 11.28 -10.15 13.76
CA ARG A 248 12.56 -9.68 14.32
C ARG A 248 13.69 -10.70 14.14
N GLN A 249 13.41 -11.98 14.38
CA GLN A 249 14.39 -13.06 14.20
C GLN A 249 14.83 -13.20 12.74
N ILE A 250 13.90 -13.09 11.79
CA ILE A 250 14.19 -13.19 10.34
C ILE A 250 14.98 -11.96 9.86
N LYS A 251 14.65 -10.75 10.32
CA LYS A 251 15.30 -9.50 9.89
C LYS A 251 16.62 -9.19 10.60
N GLY A 252 16.99 -9.94 11.64
CA GLY A 252 18.13 -9.60 12.51
C GLY A 252 17.97 -8.24 13.22
N GLY A 253 16.73 -7.74 13.33
CA GLY A 253 16.42 -6.43 13.88
C GLY A 253 16.04 -6.49 15.35
N THR A 254 16.61 -5.61 16.17
CA THR A 254 16.31 -5.54 17.62
C THR A 254 15.07 -4.68 17.91
N LEU A 255 14.72 -3.74 17.04
CA LEU A 255 13.56 -2.87 17.20
C LEU A 255 12.24 -3.63 16.98
N ALA A 256 11.23 -3.31 17.79
CA ALA A 256 9.88 -3.88 17.72
C ALA A 256 9.05 -3.36 16.53
N TYR A 257 9.59 -2.42 15.75
CA TYR A 257 8.94 -1.83 14.59
C TYR A 257 9.95 -1.54 13.48
N GLU A 258 9.42 -1.30 12.28
CA GLU A 258 10.11 -0.66 11.16
C GLU A 258 9.16 0.28 10.44
N ASP A 259 9.73 1.17 9.64
CA ASP A 259 8.97 2.13 8.85
C ASP A 259 9.14 1.75 7.37
N GLU A 260 8.06 1.29 6.72
CA GLU A 260 8.03 1.00 5.28
C GLU A 260 7.77 2.30 4.52
N LYS A 261 8.69 2.65 3.64
CA LYS A 261 8.55 3.83 2.77
C LYS A 261 7.84 3.44 1.49
N PHE A 262 6.77 4.16 1.16
CA PHE A 262 5.94 3.88 -0.01
C PHE A 262 5.50 5.16 -0.71
N ALA A 263 5.20 5.07 -1.99
CA ALA A 263 4.47 6.06 -2.77
C ALA A 263 3.14 5.45 -3.18
N TYR A 264 2.09 6.26 -3.33
CA TYR A 264 0.79 5.76 -3.77
C TYR A 264 0.01 6.79 -4.55
N VAL A 265 -0.97 6.31 -5.31
CA VAL A 265 -2.06 7.09 -5.89
C VAL A 265 -3.35 6.32 -5.68
N ALA A 266 -4.38 7.02 -5.22
CA ALA A 266 -5.71 6.49 -5.03
C ALA A 266 -6.69 7.38 -5.79
N ALA A 267 -7.31 6.83 -6.83
CA ALA A 267 -8.12 7.58 -7.78
C ALA A 267 -9.49 6.93 -7.93
N THR A 268 -10.52 7.73 -8.20
CA THR A 268 -11.87 7.23 -8.48
C THR A 268 -12.62 8.10 -9.49
N ARG A 269 -13.64 7.51 -10.14
CA ARG A 269 -14.64 8.25 -10.92
C ARG A 269 -15.78 8.83 -10.08
N ARG A 270 -15.82 8.51 -8.79
CA ARG A 270 -16.79 9.08 -7.84
C ARG A 270 -16.39 10.50 -7.44
N PRO A 271 -17.34 11.31 -6.94
CA PRO A 271 -16.99 12.57 -6.28
C PRO A 271 -16.01 12.32 -5.13
N VAL A 272 -15.00 13.18 -5.02
CA VAL A 272 -13.96 13.13 -3.99
C VAL A 272 -13.99 14.41 -3.17
N THR A 273 -13.67 14.32 -1.89
CA THR A 273 -13.31 15.45 -1.03
C THR A 273 -11.86 15.24 -0.58
N PRO A 274 -10.87 15.67 -1.38
CA PRO A 274 -9.46 15.53 -1.00
C PRO A 274 -9.15 16.36 0.25
N ALA A 275 -8.00 16.07 0.88
CA ALA A 275 -7.49 16.91 1.96
C ALA A 275 -7.27 18.36 1.47
N PRO A 276 -7.47 19.39 2.31
CA PRO A 276 -7.17 20.78 1.93
C PRO A 276 -5.69 20.99 1.57
N ALA A 277 -4.82 20.35 2.34
CA ALA A 277 -3.42 20.15 2.02
C ALA A 277 -2.97 18.78 2.54
N ARG A 278 -1.89 18.25 1.96
CA ARG A 278 -1.26 17.00 2.37
C ARG A 278 0.13 17.27 2.93
N VAL A 279 0.42 16.75 4.11
CA VAL A 279 1.77 16.80 4.67
C VAL A 279 2.67 15.84 3.89
N VAL A 280 3.61 16.37 3.12
CA VAL A 280 4.45 15.58 2.20
C VAL A 280 5.82 15.21 2.77
N ARG A 281 6.18 15.71 3.96
CA ARG A 281 7.42 15.35 4.67
C ARG A 281 7.14 15.16 6.16
N LYS A 282 8.06 14.48 6.85
CA LYS A 282 8.02 14.37 8.31
C LYS A 282 8.00 15.78 8.95
N PRO A 283 6.98 16.11 9.77
CA PRO A 283 6.93 17.40 10.47
C PRO A 283 8.21 17.71 11.24
N GLN A 284 8.72 18.93 11.09
CA GLN A 284 9.93 19.36 11.78
C GLN A 284 9.56 20.09 13.08
N ILE A 285 9.58 19.37 14.19
CA ILE A 285 9.29 19.94 15.51
C ILE A 285 10.54 20.67 16.03
N ARG A 286 10.41 21.97 16.29
CA ARG A 286 11.46 22.82 16.87
C ARG A 286 10.95 23.47 18.17
N LYS A 287 11.83 24.14 18.91
CA LYS A 287 11.44 24.86 20.13
C LYS A 287 10.43 25.96 19.80
N GLY A 288 9.16 25.74 20.15
CA GLY A 288 8.08 26.71 20.00
C GLY A 288 7.41 26.78 18.63
N GLN A 289 7.81 25.93 17.68
CA GLN A 289 7.19 25.88 16.35
C GLN A 289 7.28 24.49 15.72
N VAL A 290 6.39 24.21 14.76
CA VAL A 290 6.42 23.04 13.87
C VAL A 290 6.44 23.56 12.44
N LEU A 291 7.32 23.00 11.61
CA LEU A 291 7.34 23.27 10.16
C LEU A 291 6.69 22.09 9.44
N LEU A 292 5.74 22.38 8.57
CA LEU A 292 5.02 21.41 7.75
C LEU A 292 5.30 21.72 6.28
N ASP A 293 5.80 20.75 5.54
CA ASP A 293 5.89 20.84 4.08
C ASP A 293 4.59 20.27 3.50
N LEU A 294 3.86 21.10 2.76
CA LEU A 294 2.49 20.87 2.32
C LEU A 294 2.40 20.85 0.80
N CYS A 295 1.62 19.91 0.27
CA CYS A 295 1.07 19.99 -1.08
C CYS A 295 -0.37 20.48 -0.97
N GLU A 296 -0.77 21.49 -1.74
CA GLU A 296 -2.07 22.18 -1.61
C GLU A 296 -2.99 21.95 -2.81
N THR A 297 -4.29 22.25 -2.66
CA THR A 297 -5.27 22.12 -3.75
C THR A 297 -4.98 23.03 -4.96
N ASP A 298 -4.49 24.24 -4.70
CA ASP A 298 -3.82 25.03 -5.74
C ASP A 298 -2.40 24.46 -5.89
N PRO A 299 -1.99 23.91 -7.05
CA PRO A 299 -0.85 23.01 -7.16
C PRO A 299 0.49 23.67 -6.80
N ALA A 300 0.84 23.66 -5.52
CA ALA A 300 2.03 24.25 -4.95
C ALA A 300 2.61 23.39 -3.82
N LEU A 301 3.91 23.56 -3.58
CA LEU A 301 4.61 23.01 -2.43
C LEU A 301 5.03 24.15 -1.53
N ASP A 302 4.35 24.29 -0.40
CA ASP A 302 4.60 25.38 0.54
C ASP A 302 4.98 24.86 1.91
N ARG A 303 5.78 25.66 2.62
CA ARG A 303 6.17 25.39 4.00
C ARG A 303 5.36 26.26 4.95
N ALA A 304 4.47 25.64 5.71
CA ALA A 304 3.76 26.29 6.79
C ALA A 304 4.58 26.28 8.09
N THR A 305 4.59 27.40 8.83
CA THR A 305 5.19 27.49 10.16
C THR A 305 4.11 27.70 11.22
N VAL A 306 3.84 26.66 12.01
CA VAL A 306 2.86 26.70 13.11
C VAL A 306 3.59 26.95 14.42
N THR A 307 3.25 28.02 15.13
CA THR A 307 3.97 28.44 16.34
C THR A 307 3.07 28.38 17.57
N LYS A 308 3.64 28.43 18.78
CA LYS A 308 2.87 28.38 20.05
C LYS A 308 1.71 29.40 20.14
N ARG A 309 1.80 30.56 19.47
CA ARG A 309 0.72 31.56 19.45
C ARG A 309 -0.55 31.06 18.74
N HIS A 310 -0.45 30.02 17.90
CA HIS A 310 -1.59 29.40 17.23
C HIS A 310 -2.33 28.38 18.10
N GLY A 311 -2.02 28.29 19.41
CA GLY A 311 -2.85 27.56 20.39
C GLY A 311 -3.13 26.10 20.03
N ALA A 312 -4.40 25.77 19.78
CA ALA A 312 -4.84 24.43 19.43
C ALA A 312 -4.18 23.91 18.14
N LEU A 313 -4.00 24.77 17.13
CA LEU A 313 -3.35 24.41 15.88
C LEU A 313 -1.88 24.01 16.10
N TYR A 314 -1.18 24.62 17.07
CA TYR A 314 0.18 24.19 17.44
C TYR A 314 0.23 22.82 18.08
N ARG A 315 -0.76 22.47 18.91
CA ARG A 315 -0.89 21.12 19.46
C ARG A 315 -1.15 20.12 18.35
N ALA A 316 -2.13 20.42 17.50
CA ALA A 316 -2.45 19.62 16.33
C ALA A 316 -1.24 19.40 15.40
N ALA A 317 -0.47 20.45 15.09
CA ALA A 317 0.74 20.35 14.28
C ALA A 317 1.82 19.42 14.87
N ARG A 318 1.90 19.32 16.21
CA ARG A 318 2.86 18.42 16.87
C ARG A 318 2.45 16.96 16.80
N ASP A 319 1.16 16.72 16.70
CA ASP A 319 0.55 15.38 16.63
C ASP A 319 0.29 14.96 15.18
N THR A 320 0.56 15.84 14.22
CA THR A 320 0.45 15.55 12.78
C THR A 320 1.57 14.62 12.35
N ASP A 321 1.22 13.63 11.54
CA ASP A 321 2.12 12.68 10.93
C ASP A 321 2.36 12.97 9.44
N TRP A 322 3.36 12.30 8.90
CA TRP A 322 3.70 12.37 7.48
C TRP A 322 2.63 11.68 6.65
N GLY A 323 1.96 12.44 5.78
CA GLY A 323 0.84 11.97 4.99
C GLY A 323 -0.51 12.38 5.54
N ASP A 324 -0.57 13.07 6.68
CA ASP A 324 -1.84 13.55 7.23
C ASP A 324 -2.45 14.70 6.39
N PRO A 325 -3.78 14.83 6.42
CA PRO A 325 -4.44 16.03 5.92
C PRO A 325 -4.12 17.22 6.84
N TRP A 326 -3.98 18.41 6.24
CA TRP A 326 -3.75 19.64 6.96
C TRP A 326 -4.64 20.77 6.43
N PRO A 327 -5.22 21.62 7.30
CA PRO A 327 -5.33 21.45 8.75
C PRO A 327 -6.24 20.26 9.10
N PRO A 328 -6.12 19.68 10.31
CA PRO A 328 -6.99 18.59 10.73
C PRO A 328 -8.45 19.07 10.86
N PRO A 329 -9.42 18.18 10.60
CA PRO A 329 -10.85 18.51 10.60
C PRO A 329 -11.39 18.71 12.03
N SER A 330 -11.02 19.82 12.67
CA SER A 330 -11.67 20.44 13.84
C SER A 330 -10.84 21.60 14.43
N VAL A 331 -10.06 22.32 13.61
CA VAL A 331 -9.41 23.56 14.03
C VAL A 331 -9.94 24.72 13.19
N SER A 332 -11.26 24.84 13.17
CA SER A 332 -11.93 26.11 12.87
C SER A 332 -12.00 26.86 14.20
N ASP A 333 -11.43 28.06 14.26
CA ASP A 333 -11.67 28.99 15.37
C ASP A 333 -13.18 29.24 15.55
#